data_AF-W7K2D7-F1
#
_entry.id   AF-W7K2D7-F1
#
_cell.length_a   1.000
_cell.length_b   1.000
_cell.length_c   1.000
_cell.angle_alpha   90.00
_cell.angle_beta   90.00
_cell.angle_gamma   90.00
#
_symmetry.space_group_name_H-M   'P 1'
#
loop_
_entity.id
_entity.type
_entity.pdbx_description
1 polymer ?
#
loop_
_entity_poly.entity_id
_entity_poly.type
_entity_poly.pdbx_seq_one_letter_code
_entity_poly.pdbx_strand_id
1 'polypeptide(L)'
;MSFYIHIYIYVHIFSPFRPYPKYILYNYITKNRNSYVMFDCLKIDDAELGNITNVCIFINEYEKIPPAKYDKDNDKIIVYVKPLYLPSSHYLSITYKELNEKDLLFYNYFALFLLDGSMFLKMTKFQMYYSHTTYDVINSAQENIKNFIEALKNAQINNRY
;
A
#
# COMPACT_ATOMS: atom_id res chain seq x y z
N MET A 1 3.83 10.97 23.66
CA MET A 1 2.58 11.71 23.44
C MET A 1 1.71 10.83 22.57
N SER A 2 0.70 10.17 23.15
CA SER A 2 -0.15 9.22 22.43
C SER A 2 -1.28 9.98 21.76
N PHE A 3 -1.27 10.04 20.43
CA PHE A 3 -2.38 10.58 19.65
C PHE A 3 -3.45 9.51 19.52
N TYR A 4 -4.56 9.66 20.24
CA TYR A 4 -5.76 8.86 19.99
C TYR A 4 -6.44 9.41 18.75
N ILE A 5 -6.10 8.83 17.59
CA ILE A 5 -6.75 9.14 16.32
C ILE A 5 -8.14 8.47 16.35
N HIS A 6 -9.13 9.15 16.92
CA HIS A 6 -10.53 8.80 16.73
C HIS A 6 -11.03 9.50 15.47
N ILE A 7 -10.69 9.05 14.27
CA ILE A 7 -11.32 9.65 13.08
C ILE A 7 -12.81 9.27 13.12
N TYR A 8 -13.68 10.26 13.04
CA TYR A 8 -15.12 10.07 12.81
C TYR A 8 -15.47 10.84 11.54
N ILE A 9 -15.91 10.11 10.51
CA ILE A 9 -16.36 10.71 9.25
C ILE A 9 -17.80 11.19 9.44
N TYR A 10 -18.01 12.50 9.34
CA TYR A 10 -19.34 13.07 9.18
C TYR A 10 -19.72 13.00 7.69
N VAL A 11 -20.64 12.11 7.33
CA VAL A 11 -21.42 12.25 6.10
C VAL A 11 -22.64 13.10 6.46
N HIS A 12 -22.58 14.41 6.21
CA HIS A 12 -23.75 15.28 6.35
C HIS A 12 -24.17 15.88 5.00
N ILE A 13 -25.46 15.68 4.73
CA ILE A 13 -26.25 16.06 3.56
C ILE A 13 -26.34 17.60 3.45
N PHE A 14 -25.92 18.11 2.28
CA PHE A 14 -26.27 19.36 1.61
C PHE A 14 -26.28 20.69 2.41
N SER A 15 -25.16 21.44 2.32
CA SER A 15 -25.21 22.91 2.18
C SER A 15 -24.49 23.29 0.88
N PRO A 16 -25.19 23.82 -0.15
CA PRO A 16 -24.60 24.02 -1.48
C PRO A 16 -23.57 25.17 -1.56
N PHE A 17 -23.33 25.91 -0.47
CA PHE A 17 -22.55 27.15 -0.50
C PHE A 17 -21.17 27.08 0.17
N ARG A 18 -20.77 25.94 0.76
CA ARG A 18 -19.43 25.80 1.34
C ARG A 18 -18.91 24.37 1.21
N PRO A 19 -17.82 24.13 0.47
CA PRO A 19 -17.23 22.80 0.43
C PRO A 19 -16.60 22.51 1.80
N TYR A 20 -17.22 21.62 2.56
CA TYR A 20 -16.61 21.04 3.74
C TYR A 20 -15.57 19.98 3.30
N PRO A 21 -14.46 19.85 4.03
CA PRO A 21 -13.50 18.79 3.74
C PRO A 21 -14.14 17.41 3.98
N LYS A 22 -13.86 16.45 3.09
CA LYS A 22 -14.35 15.07 3.19
C LYS A 22 -13.84 14.37 4.45
N TYR A 23 -12.61 14.69 4.86
CA TYR A 23 -11.96 14.15 6.06
C TYR A 23 -11.33 15.26 6.89
N ILE A 24 -11.42 15.11 8.22
CA ILE A 24 -10.83 16.01 9.20
C ILE A 24 -10.12 15.16 10.25
N LEU A 25 -8.84 15.46 10.48
CA LEU A 25 -8.13 15.04 11.67
C LEU A 25 -8.39 16.08 12.76
N TYR A 26 -8.63 15.63 13.99
CA TYR A 26 -8.82 16.51 15.13
C TYR A 26 -8.08 15.93 16.34
N ASN A 27 -7.79 16.79 17.31
CA ASN A 27 -7.06 16.38 18.52
C ASN A 27 -8.01 15.92 19.64
N TYR A 28 -9.09 16.67 19.88
CA TYR A 28 -10.14 16.30 20.82
C TYR A 28 -11.51 16.88 20.44
N ILE A 29 -12.56 16.27 20.99
CA ILE A 29 -13.95 16.72 20.86
C ILE A 29 -14.47 17.05 22.26
N THR A 30 -15.13 18.20 22.40
CA THR A 30 -15.89 18.50 23.62
C THR A 30 -17.38 18.49 23.34
N LYS A 31 -18.15 18.00 24.30
CA LYS A 31 -19.61 18.00 24.27
C LYS A 31 -20.13 19.20 25.05
N ASN A 32 -20.88 20.06 24.36
CA ASN A 32 -21.69 21.12 24.96
C ASN A 32 -23.14 20.66 25.10
N ARG A 33 -23.99 21.48 25.74
CA ARG A 33 -25.41 21.14 26.03
C ARG A 33 -26.17 20.61 24.81
N ASN A 34 -25.90 21.16 23.61
CA ASN A 34 -26.65 20.86 22.38
C ASN A 34 -25.76 20.45 21.19
N SER A 35 -24.44 20.34 21.35
CA SER A 35 -23.53 20.10 20.21
C SER A 35 -22.20 19.50 20.62
N TYR A 36 -21.48 18.97 19.62
CA TYR A 36 -20.08 18.58 19.73
C TYR A 36 -19.21 19.59 18.99
N VAL A 37 -18.09 19.98 19.58
CA VAL A 37 -17.11 20.89 18.97
C VAL A 37 -15.77 20.18 18.86
N MET A 38 -15.22 20.15 17.65
CA MET A 38 -13.90 19.59 17.35
C MET A 38 -12.85 20.70 17.47
N PHE A 39 -11.72 20.40 18.10
CA PHE A 39 -10.60 21.34 18.28
C PHE A 39 -9.33 20.84 17.58
N ASP A 40 -8.46 21.78 17.23
CA ASP A 40 -7.20 21.54 16.51
C ASP A 40 -7.39 20.71 15.24
N CYS A 41 -8.30 21.16 14.38
CA CYS A 41 -8.68 20.43 13.18
C CYS A 41 -7.71 20.68 12.01
N LEU A 42 -7.30 19.59 11.36
CA LEU A 42 -6.58 19.60 10.10
C LEU A 42 -7.42 18.92 9.02
N LYS A 43 -7.50 19.54 7.86
CA LYS A 43 -8.03 18.89 6.66
C LYS A 43 -7.03 17.83 6.22
N ILE A 44 -7.52 16.65 5.87
CA ILE A 44 -6.74 15.60 5.21
C ILE A 44 -7.48 15.16 3.95
N ASP A 45 -6.73 14.80 2.91
CA ASP A 45 -7.33 14.18 1.75
C ASP A 45 -7.43 12.64 1.88
N ASP A 46 -8.04 12.04 0.88
CA ASP A 46 -8.37 10.62 0.85
C ASP A 46 -7.12 9.73 0.70
N ALA A 47 -6.11 10.19 -0.05
CA ALA A 47 -4.85 9.48 -0.28
C ALA A 47 -3.91 9.60 0.93
N GLU A 48 -3.80 10.80 1.50
CA GLU A 48 -3.08 11.07 2.74
C GLU A 48 -3.61 10.20 3.87
N LEU A 49 -4.94 10.10 4.03
CA LEU A 49 -5.57 9.23 5.02
C LEU A 49 -5.20 7.75 4.80
N GLY A 50 -5.20 7.30 3.54
CA GLY A 50 -4.82 5.93 3.19
C GLY A 50 -3.35 5.58 3.49
N ASN A 51 -2.47 6.59 3.53
CA ASN A 51 -1.05 6.43 3.83
C ASN A 51 -0.74 6.40 5.34
N ILE A 52 -1.68 6.77 6.20
CA ILE A 52 -1.47 6.74 7.65
C ILE A 52 -1.44 5.28 8.12
N THR A 53 -0.34 4.89 8.77
CA THR A 53 -0.23 3.58 9.42
C THR A 53 -1.04 3.60 10.72
N ASN A 54 -2.28 3.11 10.67
CA ASN A 54 -3.19 3.08 11.81
C ASN A 54 -4.05 1.81 11.78
N VAL A 55 -4.44 1.30 12.96
CA VAL A 55 -5.34 0.14 13.12
C VAL A 55 -6.70 0.31 12.43
N CYS A 56 -7.13 1.54 12.17
CA CYS A 56 -8.37 1.85 11.45
C CYS A 56 -8.24 1.75 9.93
N ILE A 57 -7.03 1.58 9.39
CA ILE A 57 -6.76 1.42 7.96
C ILE A 57 -6.38 -0.03 7.71
N PHE A 58 -7.23 -0.74 7.00
CA PHE A 58 -6.99 -2.13 6.61
C PHE A 58 -6.58 -2.20 5.15
N ILE A 59 -5.49 -2.92 4.86
CA ILE A 59 -5.04 -3.20 3.50
C ILE A 59 -5.20 -4.71 3.30
N ASN A 60 -6.12 -5.10 2.41
CA ASN A 60 -6.41 -6.50 2.15
C ASN A 60 -5.40 -7.11 1.18
N GLU A 61 -5.37 -6.58 -0.05
CA GLU A 61 -4.62 -7.12 -1.18
C GLU A 61 -3.93 -5.98 -1.94
N TYR A 62 -3.00 -6.37 -2.80
CA TYR A 62 -2.38 -5.44 -3.75
C TYR A 62 -3.22 -5.37 -5.02
N GLU A 63 -3.41 -4.15 -5.49
CA GLU A 63 -4.12 -3.88 -6.73
C GLU A 63 -3.33 -4.41 -7.92
N LYS A 64 -4.05 -4.96 -8.90
CA LYS A 64 -3.48 -5.39 -10.19
C LYS A 64 -3.27 -4.20 -11.13
N ILE A 65 -4.06 -3.14 -10.96
CA ILE A 65 -4.05 -1.95 -11.79
C ILE A 65 -4.06 -0.73 -10.85
N PRO A 66 -3.01 0.11 -10.85
CA PRO A 66 -1.79 -0.03 -11.64
C PRO A 66 -0.95 -1.25 -11.23
N PRO A 67 -0.15 -1.84 -12.13
CA PRO A 67 0.71 -2.98 -11.78
C PRO A 67 1.82 -2.53 -10.85
N ALA A 68 2.35 -3.49 -10.07
CA ALA A 68 3.55 -3.26 -9.29
C ALA A 68 4.71 -2.82 -10.19
N LYS A 69 5.59 -1.99 -9.64
CA LYS A 69 6.78 -1.48 -10.35
C LYS A 69 8.01 -1.54 -9.47
N TYR A 70 9.16 -1.68 -10.10
CA TYR A 70 10.45 -1.52 -9.46
C TYR A 70 11.00 -0.13 -9.76
N ASP A 71 11.22 0.65 -8.70
CA ASP A 71 11.90 1.94 -8.75
C ASP A 71 13.41 1.72 -8.72
N LYS A 72 14.04 1.92 -9.87
CA LYS A 72 15.47 1.69 -10.07
C LYS A 72 16.34 2.74 -9.39
N ASP A 73 15.80 3.94 -9.17
CA ASP A 73 16.55 5.06 -8.61
C ASP A 73 16.66 4.90 -7.08
N ASN A 74 15.62 4.35 -6.45
CA ASN A 74 15.55 4.15 -5.01
C ASN A 74 15.77 2.69 -4.57
N ASP A 75 15.91 1.76 -5.50
CA ASP A 75 15.97 0.30 -5.26
C ASP A 75 14.78 -0.18 -4.41
N LYS A 76 13.58 0.23 -4.83
CA LYS A 76 12.31 -0.06 -4.12
C LYS A 76 11.33 -0.81 -4.99
N ILE A 77 10.61 -1.72 -4.34
CA ILE A 77 9.43 -2.37 -4.93
C ILE A 77 8.21 -1.57 -4.50
N ILE A 78 7.47 -1.07 -5.48
CA ILE A 78 6.25 -0.29 -5.26
C ILE A 78 5.05 -1.10 -5.72
N VAL A 79 4.12 -1.34 -4.81
CA VAL A 79 2.82 -1.94 -5.11
C VAL A 79 1.71 -0.92 -4.87
N TYR A 80 0.55 -1.16 -5.46
CA TYR A 80 -0.62 -0.31 -5.28
C TYR A 80 -1.61 -1.01 -4.35
N VAL A 81 -2.28 -0.24 -3.50
CA VAL A 81 -3.24 -0.73 -2.51
C VAL A 81 -4.47 0.14 -2.52
N LYS A 82 -5.62 -0.46 -2.20
CA LYS A 82 -6.88 0.26 -1.98
C LYS A 82 -7.31 0.10 -0.53
N PRO A 83 -6.90 1.00 0.36
CA PRO A 83 -7.13 0.83 1.79
C PRO A 83 -8.62 0.91 2.14
N LEU A 84 -9.03 0.12 3.13
CA LEU A 84 -10.36 0.16 3.72
C LEU A 84 -10.29 0.89 5.05
N TYR A 85 -11.03 1.99 5.18
CA TYR A 85 -11.20 2.67 6.45
C TYR A 85 -12.29 1.96 7.26
N LEU A 86 -11.86 1.23 8.28
CA LEU A 86 -12.69 0.32 9.07
C LEU A 86 -13.86 0.99 9.81
N PRO A 87 -13.71 2.17 10.46
CA PRO A 87 -14.80 2.75 11.25
C PRO A 87 -16.07 3.06 10.46
N SER A 88 -15.96 3.27 9.14
CA SER A 88 -17.11 3.47 8.26
C SER A 88 -17.20 2.44 7.12
N SER A 89 -16.38 1.39 7.16
CA SER A 89 -16.28 0.37 6.10
C SER A 89 -16.22 0.95 4.68
N HIS A 90 -15.47 2.04 4.48
CA HIS A 90 -15.38 2.74 3.21
C HIS A 90 -13.98 2.59 2.60
N TYR A 91 -13.93 2.26 1.31
CA TYR A 91 -12.67 2.22 0.57
C TYR A 91 -12.16 3.63 0.29
N LEU A 92 -10.90 3.85 0.62
CA LEU A 92 -10.14 5.01 0.21
C LEU A 92 -9.61 4.82 -1.22
N SER A 93 -9.01 5.88 -1.73
CA SER A 93 -8.39 5.98 -3.04
C SER A 93 -7.18 5.07 -3.09
N ILE A 94 -6.88 4.62 -4.29
CA ILE A 94 -5.68 3.83 -4.53
C ILE A 94 -4.47 4.68 -4.17
N THR A 95 -3.60 4.12 -3.33
CA THR A 95 -2.30 4.68 -2.98
C THR A 95 -1.21 3.66 -3.26
N TYR A 96 0.05 4.06 -3.13
CA TYR A 96 1.19 3.17 -3.28
C TYR A 96 1.77 2.79 -1.93
N LYS A 97 2.36 1.61 -1.87
CA LYS A 97 3.11 1.09 -0.73
C LYS A 97 4.46 0.59 -1.21
N GLU A 98 5.51 1.02 -0.53
CA GLU A 98 6.84 0.42 -0.67
C GLU A 98 6.90 -0.88 0.12
N LEU A 99 7.27 -1.97 -0.55
CA LEU A 99 7.48 -3.25 0.11
C LEU A 99 8.86 -3.31 0.77
N ASN A 100 8.93 -3.99 1.90
CA ASN A 100 10.15 -4.36 2.59
C ASN A 100 10.19 -5.87 2.86
N GLU A 101 11.34 -6.39 3.29
CA GLU A 101 11.57 -7.83 3.49
C GLU A 101 10.61 -8.52 4.47
N LYS A 102 9.94 -7.77 5.35
CA LYS A 102 8.95 -8.31 6.28
C LYS A 102 7.58 -8.48 5.63
N ASP A 103 7.34 -7.86 4.48
CA ASP A 103 6.09 -8.03 3.74
C ASP A 103 6.03 -9.41 3.07
N LEU A 104 4.87 -10.05 3.18
CA LEU A 104 4.65 -11.45 2.80
C LEU A 104 5.11 -11.78 1.36
N LEU A 105 4.84 -10.89 0.41
CA LEU A 105 5.11 -11.09 -1.01
C LEU A 105 6.37 -10.36 -1.49
N PHE A 106 7.19 -9.82 -0.58
CA PHE A 106 8.38 -9.06 -0.95
C PHE A 106 9.31 -9.85 -1.89
N TYR A 107 9.71 -11.06 -1.48
CA TYR A 107 10.61 -11.90 -2.27
C TYR A 107 9.97 -12.38 -3.58
N ASN A 108 8.65 -12.51 -3.63
CA ASN A 108 7.93 -12.87 -4.85
C ASN A 108 8.00 -11.74 -5.88
N TYR A 109 7.72 -10.50 -5.48
CA TYR A 109 7.90 -9.35 -6.36
C TYR A 109 9.38 -9.11 -6.69
N PHE A 110 10.28 -9.33 -5.74
CA PHE A 110 11.72 -9.21 -5.99
C PHE A 110 12.19 -10.19 -7.07
N ALA A 111 11.80 -11.45 -6.97
CA ALA A 111 12.08 -12.47 -7.98
C ALA A 111 11.48 -12.09 -9.34
N LEU A 112 10.25 -11.58 -9.38
CA LEU A 112 9.61 -11.11 -10.61
C LEU A 112 10.47 -10.04 -11.31
N PHE A 113 10.88 -9.00 -10.58
CA PHE A 113 11.66 -7.90 -11.15
C PHE A 113 13.11 -8.26 -11.51
N LEU A 114 13.63 -9.34 -10.93
CA LEU A 114 14.91 -9.92 -11.32
C LEU A 114 14.75 -10.70 -12.65
N LEU A 115 13.74 -11.56 -12.74
CA LEU A 115 13.50 -12.42 -13.90
C LEU A 115 13.03 -11.63 -15.13
N ASP A 116 12.21 -10.59 -14.94
CA ASP A 116 11.74 -9.72 -16.03
C ASP A 116 12.80 -8.73 -16.52
N GLY A 117 13.95 -8.63 -15.82
CA GLY A 117 15.06 -7.75 -16.16
C GLY A 117 14.89 -6.28 -15.76
N SER A 118 13.88 -5.97 -14.93
CA SER A 118 13.69 -4.63 -14.36
C SER A 118 14.87 -4.23 -13.49
N MET A 119 15.40 -5.15 -12.66
CA MET A 119 16.59 -4.92 -11.84
C MET A 119 17.89 -4.99 -12.64
N PHE A 120 18.03 -6.03 -13.46
CA PHE A 120 19.23 -6.29 -14.26
C PHE A 120 18.87 -6.49 -15.72
N LEU A 121 19.09 -5.46 -16.55
CA LEU A 121 18.72 -5.49 -17.98
C LEU A 121 19.31 -6.71 -18.72
N LYS A 122 20.49 -7.21 -18.31
CA LYS A 122 21.11 -8.40 -18.89
C LYS A 122 20.24 -9.67 -18.78
N MET A 123 19.35 -9.74 -17.78
CA MET A 123 18.42 -10.86 -17.61
C MET A 123 17.44 -10.99 -18.78
N THR A 124 17.10 -9.90 -19.46
CA THR A 124 16.21 -9.95 -20.63
C THR A 124 16.72 -10.86 -21.75
N LYS A 125 18.05 -11.04 -21.88
CA LYS A 125 18.65 -11.97 -22.84
C LYS A 125 18.32 -13.43 -22.56
N PHE A 126 18.01 -13.76 -21.31
CA PHE A 126 17.73 -15.12 -20.88
C PHE A 126 16.24 -15.45 -20.86
N GLN A 127 15.35 -14.48 -21.09
CA GLN A 127 13.89 -14.69 -21.11
C GLN A 127 13.45 -15.75 -22.12
N MET A 128 14.21 -15.98 -23.19
CA MET A 128 13.93 -17.07 -24.13
C MET A 128 14.06 -18.48 -23.50
N TYR A 129 14.79 -18.61 -22.39
CA TYR A 129 15.03 -19.89 -21.70
C TYR A 129 14.09 -20.12 -20.52
N TYR A 130 13.31 -19.11 -20.12
CA TYR A 130 12.36 -19.25 -19.03
C TYR A 130 11.04 -18.53 -19.38
N SER A 131 9.93 -19.27 -19.37
CA SER A 131 8.60 -18.69 -19.47
C SER A 131 7.99 -18.62 -18.08
N HIS A 132 7.63 -17.42 -17.65
CA HIS A 132 6.86 -17.20 -16.43
C HIS A 132 5.87 -16.07 -16.71
N THR A 133 4.67 -16.19 -16.14
CA THR A 133 3.77 -15.06 -16.02
C THR A 133 4.00 -14.36 -14.68
N THR A 134 3.57 -13.10 -14.59
CA THR A 134 3.50 -12.40 -13.30
C THR A 134 2.73 -13.23 -12.28
N TYR A 135 1.64 -13.88 -12.69
CA TYR A 135 0.84 -14.73 -11.84
C TYR A 135 1.64 -15.94 -11.30
N ASP A 136 2.45 -16.58 -12.14
CA ASP A 136 3.24 -17.75 -11.75
C ASP A 136 4.28 -17.39 -10.69
N VAL A 137 4.91 -16.22 -10.82
CA VAL A 137 5.92 -15.76 -9.86
C VAL A 137 5.30 -15.28 -8.56
N ILE A 138 4.25 -14.46 -8.64
CA ILE A 138 3.61 -13.91 -7.43
C ILE A 138 2.98 -15.01 -6.58
N ASN A 139 2.40 -16.05 -7.19
CA ASN A 139 1.79 -17.15 -6.44
C ASN A 139 2.71 -18.35 -6.20
N SER A 140 3.98 -18.28 -6.61
CA SER A 140 4.92 -19.41 -6.56
C SER A 140 4.34 -20.69 -7.17
N ALA A 141 3.66 -20.57 -8.32
CA ALA A 141 2.84 -21.65 -8.89
C ALA A 141 3.67 -22.85 -9.41
N GLN A 142 4.97 -22.64 -9.66
CA GLN A 142 5.90 -23.66 -10.15
C GLN A 142 7.02 -23.92 -9.12
N GLU A 143 7.41 -25.20 -8.98
CA GLU A 143 8.39 -25.63 -7.97
C GLU A 143 9.77 -24.98 -8.14
N ASN A 144 10.22 -24.81 -9.39
CA ASN A 144 11.46 -24.08 -9.72
C ASN A 144 11.42 -22.62 -9.26
N ILE A 145 10.28 -21.93 -9.44
CA ILE A 145 10.10 -20.54 -9.01
C ILE A 145 10.08 -20.46 -7.49
N LYS A 146 9.38 -21.38 -6.83
CA LYS A 146 9.34 -21.48 -5.37
C LYS A 146 10.74 -21.67 -4.80
N ASN A 147 11.51 -22.62 -5.32
CA ASN A 147 12.89 -22.87 -4.92
C ASN A 147 13.79 -21.66 -5.15
N PHE A 148 13.59 -20.92 -6.25
CA PHE A 148 14.33 -19.70 -6.52
C PHE A 148 14.02 -18.58 -5.50
N ILE A 149 12.74 -18.36 -5.18
CA ILE A 149 12.30 -17.39 -4.17
C ILE A 149 12.85 -17.76 -2.78
N GLU A 150 12.80 -19.04 -2.42
CA GLU A 150 13.37 -19.53 -1.15
C GLU A 150 14.89 -19.36 -1.10
N ALA A 151 15.60 -19.60 -2.21
CA ALA A 151 17.03 -19.38 -2.29
C ALA A 151 17.41 -17.90 -2.10
N LEU A 152 16.67 -16.98 -2.73
CA LEU A 152 16.85 -15.53 -2.52
C LEU A 152 16.65 -15.15 -1.05
N LYS A 153 15.59 -15.65 -0.43
CA LYS A 153 15.27 -15.40 0.97
C LYS A 153 16.32 -15.96 1.92
N ASN A 154 16.77 -17.19 1.71
CA ASN A 154 17.78 -17.85 2.54
C ASN A 154 19.16 -17.18 2.42
N ALA A 155 19.49 -16.68 1.22
CA ALA A 155 20.72 -15.92 0.97
C ALA A 155 20.62 -14.44 1.37
N GLN A 156 19.45 -13.98 1.86
CA GLN A 156 19.18 -12.57 2.19
C GLN A 156 19.43 -11.60 1.03
N ILE A 157 19.16 -12.05 -0.20
CA ILE A 157 19.26 -11.21 -1.39
C ILE A 157 17.97 -10.40 -1.50
N ASN A 158 18.03 -9.15 -1.05
CA ASN A 158 16.88 -8.26 -0.86
C ASN A 158 16.99 -6.92 -1.60
N ASN A 159 18.11 -6.69 -2.29
CA ASN A 159 18.39 -5.44 -2.98
C ASN A 159 19.31 -5.72 -4.19
N ARG A 160 19.59 -4.69 -4.99
CA ARG A 160 20.36 -4.82 -6.23
C ARG A 160 21.88 -4.94 -6.03
N TYR A 161 22.42 -4.56 -4.87
CA TYR A 161 23.85 -4.40 -4.59
C TYR A 161 24.45 -5.54 -3.76
#